data_AF-A0A950UTJ6-F1
#
_entry.id   AF-A0A950UTJ6-F1
#
_cell.length_a   1.000
_cell.length_b   1.000
_cell.length_c   1.000
_cell.angle_alpha   90.00
_cell.angle_beta   90.00
_cell.angle_gamma   90.00
#
_symmetry.space_group_name_H-M   'P 1'
#
loop_
_entity.id
_entity.type
_entity.pdbx_description
1 polymer ?
#
loop_
_entity_poly.entity_id
_entity_poly.type
_entity_poly.pdbx_seq_one_letter_code
_entity_poly.pdbx_strand_id
1 'polypeptide(L)' 'RVEKRPKLRERQGMYAVIDAAGQILKRGHELVQVLRVFDKAVMKATSA' A
#
# COMPACT_ATOMS: atom_id res chain seq x y z
N ARG A 1 -4.60 -2.80 -5.96
CA ARG A 1 -4.30 -3.93 -5.03
C ARG A 1 -3.23 -3.53 -4.02
N VAL A 2 -3.20 -4.15 -2.83
CA VAL A 2 -2.16 -3.92 -1.81
C VAL A 2 -1.30 -5.18 -1.67
N GLU A 3 0.02 -5.04 -1.71
CA GLU A 3 0.96 -6.12 -1.48
C GLU A 3 1.80 -5.86 -0.22
N LYS A 4 2.00 -6.93 0.58
CA LYS A 4 2.87 -6.94 1.75
C LYS A 4 4.17 -7.68 1.43
N ARG A 5 5.31 -7.01 1.51
CA ARG A 5 6.65 -7.56 1.24
C ARG A 5 7.56 -7.36 2.46
N PRO A 6 7.50 -8.26 3.46
CA PRO A 6 8.25 -8.14 4.73
C PRO A 6 9.77 -8.05 4.53
N LYS A 7 10.32 -8.72 3.50
CA LYS A 7 11.75 -8.65 3.15
C LYS A 7 12.24 -7.23 2.83
N LEU A 8 11.35 -6.30 2.51
CA LEU A 8 11.67 -4.91 2.19
C LEU A 8 11.30 -3.94 3.32
N ARG A 9 10.89 -4.46 4.50
CA ARG A 9 10.45 -3.65 5.64
C ARG A 9 11.43 -2.55 5.98
N GLU A 10 12.73 -2.84 6.06
CA GLU A 10 13.75 -1.86 6.47
C GLU A 10 14.30 -1.02 5.33
N ARG A 11 14.01 -1.39 4.07
CA ARG A 11 14.61 -0.74 2.90
C ARG A 11 13.66 0.28 2.28
N GLN A 12 12.55 -0.20 1.76
CA GLN A 12 11.62 0.59 0.95
C GLN A 12 10.22 0.64 1.58
N GLY A 13 10.01 -0.10 2.66
CA GLY A 13 8.71 -0.29 3.29
C GLY A 13 8.06 -1.62 2.93
N MET A 14 7.34 -2.17 3.90
CA MET A 14 6.70 -3.48 3.83
C MET A 14 5.40 -3.45 3.00
N TYR A 15 4.78 -2.29 2.77
CA TYR A 15 3.51 -2.17 2.07
C TYR A 15 3.67 -1.43 0.74
N ALA A 16 3.01 -1.93 -0.30
CA ALA A 16 2.94 -1.28 -1.61
C ALA A 16 1.52 -1.34 -2.16
N VAL A 17 1.09 -0.25 -2.81
CA VAL A 17 -0.14 -0.18 -3.60
C VAL A 17 0.25 -0.27 -5.07
N ILE A 18 -0.43 -1.17 -5.77
CA ILE A 18 -0.21 -1.43 -7.19
C ILE A 18 -1.52 -1.23 -7.93
N ASP A 19 -1.47 -0.58 -9.10
CA ASP A 19 -2.62 -0.42 -9.98
C ASP A 19 -2.96 -1.73 -10.73
N ALA A 20 -3.94 -1.67 -11.63
CA ALA A 20 -4.32 -2.81 -12.46
C ALA A 20 -3.27 -3.15 -13.55
N ALA A 21 -2.47 -2.17 -13.97
CA ALA A 21 -1.41 -2.33 -14.95
C ALA A 21 -0.09 -2.86 -14.35
N GLY A 22 -0.01 -3.02 -13.03
CA GLY A 22 1.18 -3.49 -12.33
C GLY A 22 2.13 -2.37 -11.87
N GLN A 23 1.77 -1.09 -12.01
CA GLN A 23 2.56 0.04 -11.56
C GLN A 23 2.40 0.29 -10.07
N ILE A 24 3.49 0.64 -9.39
CA ILE A 24 3.47 0.98 -7.97
C ILE A 24 3.00 2.43 -7.82
N LEU A 25 1.83 2.63 -7.22
CA LEU A 25 1.28 3.96 -6.95
C LEU A 25 1.89 4.58 -5.68
N LYS A 26 2.11 3.76 -4.64
CA LYS A 26 2.72 4.20 -3.38
C LYS A 26 3.35 3.03 -2.63
N ARG A 27 4.42 3.30 -1.88
CA ARG A 27 5.11 2.33 -1.02
C ARG A 27 5.50 2.98 0.31
N GLY A 28 5.52 2.20 1.39
CA GLY A 28 5.89 2.70 2.71
C GLY A 28 5.89 1.65 3.82
N HIS A 29 6.33 2.09 5.00
CA HIS A 29 6.44 1.26 6.20
C HIS A 29 5.10 1.09 6.92
N GLU A 30 4.28 2.14 6.88
CA GLU A 30 2.97 2.20 7.52
C GLU A 30 1.85 1.96 6.51
N LEU A 31 0.98 1.00 6.78
CA LEU A 31 -0.13 0.66 5.91
C LEU A 31 -1.07 1.87 5.73
N VAL A 32 -1.39 2.58 6.81
CA VAL A 32 -2.29 3.74 6.78
C VAL A 32 -1.78 4.82 5.83
N GLN A 33 -0.48 5.13 5.85
CA GLN A 33 0.09 6.13 4.95
C GLN A 33 0.08 5.69 3.48
N VAL A 34 0.26 4.38 3.26
CA VAL A 34 0.21 3.77 1.93
C VAL A 34 -1.22 3.72 1.40
N LEU A 35 -2.23 3.57 2.26
CA LEU A 35 -3.63 3.59 1.86
C LEU A 35 -4.19 4.99 1.53
N ARG A 36 -3.50 6.08 1.92
CA ARG A 36 -3.93 7.46 1.58
C ARG A 36 -4.06 7.74 0.09
N VAL A 37 -3.48 6.92 -0.80
CA VAL A 37 -3.76 7.02 -2.25
C VAL A 37 -5.23 6.77 -2.57
N PHE A 38 -5.93 5.99 -1.75
CA PHE A 38 -7.36 5.77 -1.85
C PHE A 38 -8.19 6.82 -1.10
N ASP A 39 -7.63 7.64 -0.21
CA ASP A 39 -8.41 8.66 0.50
C ASP A 39 -8.86 9.82 -0.40
N LYS A 40 -8.24 10.02 -1.58
CA LYS A 40 -8.83 10.88 -2.62
C LYS A 40 -10.10 10.29 -3.25
N ALA A 41 -10.36 8.99 -3.04
CA ALA A 41 -11.50 8.26 -3.57
C ALA A 41 -11.90 7.14 -2.60
N VAL A 42 -12.31 7.49 -1.38
CA VAL A 42 -13.02 6.66 -0.38
C VAL A 42 -12.65 5.17 -0.34
N MET A 43 -11.94 4.69 0.69
CA MET A 43 -12.00 3.25 0.99
C MET A 43 -11.88 2.88 2.47
N LYS A 44 -12.93 2.22 2.97
CA LYS A 44 -12.95 1.40 4.20
C LYS A 44 -11.95 0.24 4.06
N ALA A 45 -11.00 0.14 4.98
CA ALA A 45 -10.20 -1.07 5.18
C ALA A 45 -10.95 -2.00 6.14
N THR A 46 -11.59 -3.04 5.61
CA THR A 46 -12.11 -4.12 6.45
C THR A 46 -11.01 -5.15 6.63
N SER A 47 -10.44 -5.18 7.83
CA SER A 47 -9.68 -6.32 8.35
C SER A 47 -10.69 -7.34 8.88
N ALA A 48 -10.80 -8.48 8.19
CA ALA A 48 -11.39 -9.73 8.67
C ALA A 48 -10.31 -10.81 8.53
#